data_AF-A0A7J7PHU3-F1
#
_entry.id   AF-A0A7J7PHU3-F1
#
_cell.length_a   1.000
_cell.length_b   1.000
_cell.length_c   1.000
_cell.angle_alpha   90.00
_cell.angle_beta   90.00
_cell.angle_gamma   90.00
#
_symmetry.space_group_name_H-M   'P 1'
#
loop_
_entity.id
_entity.type
_entity.pdbx_description
1 polymer ?
#
loop_
_entity_poly.entity_id
_entity_poly.type
_entity_poly.pdbx_seq_one_letter_code
_entity_poly.pdbx_strand_id
1 'polypeptide(L)'
;MAQLPGRNLGAYRQLCAQLAATDMAVPFLDKPPRLIGAGSYNDVFLVRFKANAMVLRLSYYSPYTLSKVQALIRQRLPHKQLLAKAHKVTAQDPVSVKNNYSAFCNMLIERDVCPHFVYMYHQKDVKCFAALVKDQVKPERQRNNLSFRYNNVSFHEKFQTSLRLRLRQLTDAQLAAAVFQVVYALAMMQHYLPDFRHNDLSLDNVLITTYAPTPGRHFHYKVGEASYWLPDVGVFLAVTDFDLAHAPVCVVPTGDGKGKPYGLRNQLIAKDQFGNHGDAQARNINGTVNRSFDTYYFLYRLREALGSRHQGSVARWLAAHDVLAADKTKYIAKAYPTLYPAVMLANAAVFQPFRAKPATPSKAAATYQPAPLPAELRTSAAACATSSSSSMKKDATQPPRKVTMQSVVLGH
;
A
#
# COMPACT_ATOMS: atom_id res chain seq x y z
N MET A 1 -18.26 8.84 -1.41
CA MET A 1 -16.98 8.70 -2.16
C MET A 1 -17.06 7.63 -3.26
N ALA A 2 -16.05 7.52 -4.13
CA ALA A 2 -15.96 6.42 -5.09
C ALA A 2 -15.70 5.09 -4.36
N GLN A 3 -16.72 4.27 -4.16
CA GLN A 3 -16.51 2.89 -3.72
C GLN A 3 -16.57 1.99 -4.94
N LEU A 4 -15.71 0.95 -4.95
CA LEU A 4 -15.83 -0.12 -5.92
C LEU A 4 -17.27 -0.67 -5.85
N PRO A 5 -18.03 -0.70 -6.96
CA PRO A 5 -19.37 -1.25 -6.96
C PRO A 5 -19.37 -2.69 -6.40
N GLY A 6 -20.22 -2.96 -5.41
CA GLY A 6 -20.31 -4.26 -4.75
C GLY A 6 -19.28 -4.53 -3.64
N ARG A 7 -18.50 -3.52 -3.21
CA ARG A 7 -17.54 -3.66 -2.10
C ARG A 7 -18.25 -3.85 -0.75
N ASN A 8 -18.41 -5.10 -0.31
CA ASN A 8 -19.03 -5.43 0.99
C ASN A 8 -17.97 -5.63 2.09
N LEU A 9 -17.39 -4.55 2.61
CA LEU A 9 -16.35 -4.64 3.63
C LEU A 9 -16.82 -5.36 4.92
N GLY A 10 -18.08 -5.20 5.31
CA GLY A 10 -18.63 -5.79 6.53
C GLY A 10 -18.63 -7.32 6.51
N ALA A 11 -19.15 -7.93 5.44
CA ALA A 11 -19.20 -9.38 5.30
C ALA A 11 -17.81 -10.02 5.28
N TYR A 12 -16.86 -9.41 4.55
CA TYR A 12 -15.48 -9.91 4.49
C TYR A 12 -14.74 -9.78 5.82
N ARG A 13 -14.96 -8.70 6.58
CA ARG A 13 -14.37 -8.55 7.92
C ARG A 13 -14.88 -9.60 8.89
N GLN A 14 -16.20 -9.85 8.91
CA GLN A 14 -16.78 -10.87 9.78
C GLN A 14 -16.22 -12.26 9.47
N LEU A 15 -16.14 -12.60 8.17
CA LEU A 15 -15.55 -13.86 7.73
C LEU A 15 -14.06 -13.98 8.12
N CYS A 16 -13.27 -12.92 7.94
CA CYS A 16 -11.86 -12.95 8.32
C CYS A 16 -11.66 -13.01 9.84
N ALA A 17 -12.54 -12.39 10.62
CA ALA A 17 -12.53 -12.50 12.08
C ALA A 17 -12.83 -13.94 12.54
N GLN A 18 -13.75 -14.63 11.87
CA GLN A 18 -14.02 -16.06 12.12
C GLN A 18 -12.78 -16.91 11.81
N LEU A 19 -12.12 -16.71 10.66
CA LEU A 19 -10.89 -17.43 10.31
C LEU A 19 -9.75 -17.15 11.30
N ALA A 20 -9.65 -15.92 11.80
CA ALA A 20 -8.65 -15.54 12.78
C ALA A 20 -8.85 -16.24 14.13
N ALA A 21 -10.11 -16.44 14.53
CA ALA A 21 -10.51 -17.10 15.77
C ALA A 21 -10.24 -18.61 15.75
N THR A 22 -10.19 -19.22 14.56
CA THR A 22 -9.96 -20.67 14.39
C THR A 22 -8.50 -21.01 14.10
N ASP A 23 -7.56 -20.12 14.43
CA ASP A 23 -6.14 -20.25 14.11
C ASP A 23 -5.87 -20.61 12.64
N MET A 24 -6.72 -20.11 11.73
CA MET A 24 -6.63 -20.37 10.30
C MET A 24 -6.69 -21.87 9.97
N ALA A 25 -7.27 -22.69 10.85
CA ALA A 25 -7.49 -24.11 10.61
C ALA A 25 -8.22 -24.29 9.27
N VAL A 26 -7.67 -25.16 8.43
CA VAL A 26 -8.03 -25.37 7.01
C VAL A 26 -9.48 -25.81 6.71
N PRO A 27 -10.35 -26.30 7.62
CA PRO A 27 -11.68 -26.78 7.24
C PRO A 27 -12.63 -25.75 6.59
N PHE A 28 -12.25 -24.48 6.50
CA PHE A 28 -13.11 -23.40 5.99
C PHE A 28 -13.01 -23.13 4.49
N LEU A 29 -12.12 -23.82 3.77
CA LEU A 29 -11.98 -23.62 2.33
C LEU A 29 -12.80 -24.65 1.57
N ASP A 30 -13.84 -24.21 0.86
CA ASP A 30 -14.67 -25.09 0.01
C ASP A 30 -13.84 -25.80 -1.08
N LYS A 31 -12.71 -25.18 -1.45
CA LYS A 31 -11.77 -25.67 -2.45
C LYS A 31 -10.34 -25.36 -2.00
N PRO A 32 -9.34 -26.17 -2.40
CA PRO A 32 -7.95 -25.82 -2.19
C PRO A 32 -7.66 -24.38 -2.67
N PRO A 33 -6.82 -23.60 -1.96
CA PRO A 33 -6.33 -22.33 -2.48
C PRO A 33 -5.78 -22.53 -3.90
N ARG A 34 -5.82 -21.49 -4.74
CA ARG A 34 -5.20 -21.53 -6.06
C ARG A 34 -4.13 -20.48 -6.15
N LEU A 35 -2.86 -20.86 -6.35
CA LEU A 35 -1.79 -19.91 -6.62
C LEU A 35 -2.15 -19.03 -7.85
N ILE A 36 -2.11 -17.71 -7.67
CA ILE A 36 -2.38 -16.71 -8.72
C ILE A 36 -1.21 -15.76 -8.95
N GLY A 37 -0.20 -15.78 -8.08
CA GLY A 37 1.00 -14.96 -8.21
C GLY A 37 2.02 -15.30 -7.13
N ALA A 38 3.26 -14.88 -7.34
CA ALA A 38 4.34 -15.08 -6.38
C ALA A 38 5.41 -14.00 -6.54
N GLY A 39 5.74 -13.32 -5.46
CA GLY A 39 6.80 -12.31 -5.38
C GLY A 39 8.06 -12.81 -4.67
N SER A 40 8.96 -11.87 -4.36
CA SER A 40 10.23 -12.15 -3.67
C SER A 40 10.07 -12.53 -2.20
N TYR A 41 8.97 -12.13 -1.55
CA TYR A 41 8.71 -12.40 -0.13
C TYR A 41 7.31 -12.96 0.13
N ASN A 42 6.55 -13.30 -0.90
CA ASN A 42 5.19 -13.76 -0.73
C ASN A 42 4.71 -14.64 -1.88
N ASP A 43 3.74 -15.50 -1.57
CA ASP A 43 2.92 -16.22 -2.53
C ASP A 43 1.47 -15.73 -2.38
N VAL A 44 0.77 -15.62 -3.51
CA VAL A 44 -0.56 -15.04 -3.59
C VAL A 44 -1.53 -16.08 -4.11
N PHE A 45 -2.58 -16.33 -3.34
CA PHE A 45 -3.57 -17.34 -3.60
C PHE A 45 -4.95 -16.70 -3.77
N LEU A 46 -5.74 -17.24 -4.68
CA LEU A 46 -7.18 -17.04 -4.69
C LEU A 46 -7.81 -18.07 -3.76
N VAL A 47 -8.55 -17.60 -2.77
CA VAL A 47 -9.32 -18.45 -1.85
C VAL A 47 -10.80 -18.17 -2.02
N ARG A 48 -11.61 -19.23 -1.93
CA ARG A 48 -13.07 -19.16 -2.07
C ARG A 48 -13.71 -19.59 -0.76
N PHE A 49 -14.70 -18.82 -0.34
CA PHE A 49 -15.48 -19.03 0.87
C PHE A 49 -16.95 -18.82 0.53
N LYS A 50 -17.70 -19.91 0.40
CA LYS A 50 -19.07 -19.92 -0.12
C LYS A 50 -19.11 -19.23 -1.50
N ALA A 51 -20.03 -18.28 -1.66
CA ALA A 51 -20.16 -17.47 -2.87
C ALA A 51 -19.06 -16.40 -3.04
N ASN A 52 -18.21 -16.17 -2.02
CA ASN A 52 -17.24 -15.09 -2.01
C ASN A 52 -15.84 -15.57 -2.39
N ALA A 53 -15.03 -14.66 -2.91
CA ALA A 53 -13.63 -14.93 -3.22
C ALA A 53 -12.76 -13.76 -2.75
N MET A 54 -11.63 -14.08 -2.13
CA MET A 54 -10.66 -13.09 -1.68
C MET A 54 -9.24 -13.53 -2.03
N VAL A 55 -8.30 -12.62 -1.88
CA VAL A 55 -6.89 -12.89 -2.13
C VAL A 55 -6.21 -13.18 -0.79
N LEU A 56 -5.63 -14.37 -0.65
CA LEU A 56 -4.76 -14.71 0.48
C LEU A 56 -3.31 -14.48 0.05
N ARG A 57 -2.59 -13.66 0.82
CA ARG A 57 -1.15 -13.45 0.64
C ARG A 57 -0.41 -14.11 1.79
N LEU A 58 0.39 -15.11 1.46
CA LEU A 58 1.29 -15.83 2.36
C LEU A 58 2.68 -15.21 2.26
N SER A 59 3.09 -14.48 3.29
CA SER A 59 4.36 -13.74 3.31
C SER A 59 5.38 -14.43 4.19
N TYR A 60 6.64 -14.35 3.79
CA TYR A 60 7.79 -15.00 4.41
C TYR A 60 8.72 -13.95 5.00
N TYR A 61 8.95 -14.01 6.31
CA TYR A 61 9.93 -13.16 6.97
C TYR A 61 11.32 -13.37 6.37
N SER A 62 12.10 -12.28 6.28
CA SER A 62 13.44 -12.38 5.72
C SER A 62 14.36 -13.26 6.59
N PRO A 63 15.32 -14.00 6.00
CA PRO A 63 16.27 -14.80 6.77
C PRO A 63 17.04 -13.98 7.80
N TYR A 64 17.34 -12.71 7.47
CA TYR A 64 18.02 -11.77 8.34
C TYR A 64 17.21 -11.40 9.59
N THR A 65 15.91 -11.14 9.43
CA THR A 65 15.01 -10.88 10.56
C THR A 65 14.93 -12.10 11.46
N LEU A 66 14.73 -13.29 10.88
CA LEU A 66 14.60 -14.54 11.62
C LEU A 66 15.87 -14.90 12.40
N SER A 67 17.06 -14.73 11.80
CA SER A 67 18.32 -15.02 12.48
C SER A 67 18.56 -14.11 13.69
N LYS A 68 18.18 -12.82 13.60
CA LYS A 68 18.21 -11.90 14.74
C LYS A 68 17.23 -12.29 15.85
N VAL A 69 16.00 -12.67 15.50
CA VAL A 69 15.03 -13.14 16.48
C VAL A 69 15.54 -14.41 17.18
N GLN A 70 16.12 -15.35 16.44
CA GLN A 70 16.76 -16.53 17.04
C GLN A 70 17.92 -16.19 17.95
N ALA A 71 18.76 -15.23 17.58
CA ALA A 71 19.85 -14.76 18.44
C ALA A 71 19.31 -14.17 19.76
N LEU A 72 18.19 -13.45 19.73
CA LEU A 72 17.52 -12.95 20.93
C LEU A 72 16.96 -14.08 21.81
N ILE A 73 16.38 -15.12 21.20
CA ILE A 73 15.88 -16.29 21.94
C ILE A 73 17.02 -16.99 22.69
N ARG A 74 18.20 -17.13 22.05
CA ARG A 74 19.38 -17.75 22.67
C ARG A 74 19.93 -16.97 23.87
N GLN A 75 19.65 -15.68 23.97
CA GLN A 75 20.06 -14.85 25.11
C GLN A 75 19.27 -15.16 26.40
N ARG A 76 18.24 -16.02 26.35
CA ARG A 76 17.41 -16.41 27.52
C ARG A 76 16.88 -15.21 28.31
N LEU A 77 16.55 -14.12 27.60
CA LEU A 77 16.00 -12.91 28.22
C LEU A 77 14.64 -13.22 28.86
N PRO A 78 14.24 -12.46 29.91
CA PRO A 78 12.87 -12.53 30.42
C PRO A 78 11.85 -12.35 29.29
N HIS A 79 10.79 -13.15 29.28
CA HIS A 79 9.83 -13.24 28.17
C HIS A 79 9.34 -11.87 27.66
N LYS A 80 8.98 -10.96 28.56
CA LYS A 80 8.55 -9.59 28.20
C LYS A 80 9.62 -8.80 27.45
N GLN A 81 10.89 -8.92 27.85
CA GLN A 81 12.01 -8.26 27.19
C GLN A 81 12.33 -8.90 25.84
N LEU A 82 12.28 -10.23 25.77
CA LEU A 82 12.45 -10.97 24.52
C LEU A 82 11.42 -10.51 23.48
N LEU A 83 10.13 -10.48 23.85
CA LEU A 83 9.06 -10.01 22.97
C LEU A 83 9.28 -8.58 22.51
N ALA A 84 9.59 -7.65 23.42
CA ALA A 84 9.82 -6.25 23.06
C ALA A 84 10.98 -6.10 22.05
N LYS A 85 12.09 -6.83 22.25
CA LYS A 85 13.23 -6.82 21.32
C LYS A 85 12.90 -7.50 19.99
N ALA A 86 12.18 -8.63 20.02
CA ALA A 86 11.76 -9.34 18.82
C ALA A 86 10.82 -8.47 17.96
N HIS A 87 9.83 -7.82 18.58
CA HIS A 87 8.95 -6.85 17.91
C HIS A 87 9.73 -5.71 17.25
N LYS A 88 10.75 -5.17 17.92
CA LYS A 88 11.60 -4.11 17.35
C LYS A 88 12.36 -4.59 16.10
N VAL A 89 12.78 -5.87 16.09
CA VAL A 89 13.44 -6.49 14.94
C VAL A 89 12.46 -6.73 13.81
N THR A 90 11.31 -7.34 14.08
CA THR A 90 10.31 -7.68 13.05
C THR A 90 9.60 -6.46 12.48
N ALA A 91 9.44 -5.38 13.25
CA ALA A 91 8.80 -4.14 12.80
C ALA A 91 9.48 -3.50 11.57
N GLN A 92 10.73 -3.86 11.29
CA GLN A 92 11.51 -3.32 10.18
C GLN A 92 11.65 -4.31 9.02
N ASP A 93 11.06 -5.51 9.15
CA ASP A 93 10.96 -6.50 8.08
C ASP A 93 9.91 -6.07 7.04
N PRO A 94 10.13 -6.33 5.74
CA PRO A 94 9.19 -5.97 4.67
C PRO A 94 7.74 -6.40 4.94
N VAL A 95 7.56 -7.57 5.55
CA VAL A 95 6.21 -8.08 5.90
C VAL A 95 5.49 -7.13 6.85
N SER A 96 6.18 -6.69 7.91
CA SER A 96 5.62 -5.76 8.89
C SER A 96 5.45 -4.36 8.29
N VAL A 97 6.40 -3.92 7.47
CA VAL A 97 6.32 -2.65 6.74
C VAL A 97 5.04 -2.61 5.90
N LYS A 98 4.84 -3.61 5.05
CA LYS A 98 3.65 -3.73 4.21
C LYS A 98 2.37 -3.79 5.03
N ASN A 99 2.31 -4.60 6.08
CA ASN A 99 1.10 -4.73 6.90
C ASN A 99 0.69 -3.41 7.56
N ASN A 100 1.65 -2.62 8.02
CA ASN A 100 1.37 -1.33 8.62
C ASN A 100 0.91 -0.29 7.58
N TYR A 101 1.52 -0.25 6.38
CA TYR A 101 1.01 0.60 5.30
C TYR A 101 -0.37 0.17 4.83
N SER A 102 -0.64 -1.13 4.70
CA SER A 102 -1.99 -1.63 4.39
C SER A 102 -3.00 -1.21 5.46
N ALA A 103 -2.65 -1.27 6.75
CA ALA A 103 -3.52 -0.78 7.82
C ALA A 103 -3.78 0.73 7.74
N PHE A 104 -2.76 1.51 7.36
CA PHE A 104 -2.92 2.94 7.11
C PHE A 104 -3.85 3.21 5.90
N CYS A 105 -3.68 2.49 4.81
CA CYS A 105 -4.55 2.56 3.63
C CYS A 105 -5.99 2.18 3.96
N ASN A 106 -6.22 1.15 4.78
CA ASN A 106 -7.56 0.81 5.27
C ASN A 106 -8.20 1.99 6.01
N MET A 107 -7.43 2.71 6.85
CA MET A 107 -7.94 3.89 7.55
C MET A 107 -8.31 5.02 6.58
N LEU A 108 -7.54 5.24 5.51
CA LEU A 108 -7.90 6.20 4.47
C LEU A 108 -9.18 5.79 3.71
N ILE A 109 -9.38 4.50 3.46
CA ILE A 109 -10.59 3.97 2.82
C ILE A 109 -11.81 4.15 3.74
N GLU A 110 -11.67 3.75 5.00
CA GLU A 110 -12.75 3.76 6.00
C GLU A 110 -13.22 5.17 6.36
N ARG A 111 -12.32 6.15 6.25
CA ARG A 111 -12.63 7.56 6.45
C ARG A 111 -13.05 8.27 5.16
N ASP A 112 -13.27 7.52 4.08
CA ASP A 112 -13.64 8.06 2.77
C ASP A 112 -12.69 9.19 2.32
N VAL A 113 -11.38 9.00 2.57
CA VAL A 113 -10.31 9.92 2.18
C VAL A 113 -9.68 9.49 0.85
N CYS A 114 -9.45 8.20 0.67
CA CYS A 114 -8.93 7.67 -0.58
C CYS A 114 -9.34 6.20 -0.75
N PRO A 115 -10.07 5.86 -1.82
CA PRO A 115 -10.56 4.50 -2.00
C PRO A 115 -9.59 3.62 -2.81
N HIS A 116 -8.55 4.21 -3.41
CA HIS A 116 -7.65 3.59 -4.40
C HIS A 116 -6.51 2.80 -3.77
N PHE A 117 -6.82 2.02 -2.74
CA PHE A 117 -5.93 1.03 -2.15
C PHE A 117 -6.64 -0.31 -2.00
N VAL A 118 -5.86 -1.37 -2.06
CA VAL A 118 -6.36 -2.72 -1.79
C VAL A 118 -6.67 -2.82 -0.30
N TYR A 119 -7.93 -3.13 0.03
CA TYR A 119 -8.34 -3.29 1.42
C TYR A 119 -7.80 -4.60 1.97
N MET A 120 -7.07 -4.54 3.10
CA MET A 120 -6.59 -5.73 3.81
C MET A 120 -7.57 -6.09 4.91
N TYR A 121 -8.39 -7.12 4.70
CA TYR A 121 -9.44 -7.53 5.64
C TYR A 121 -8.90 -7.98 7.00
N HIS A 122 -7.80 -8.73 6.98
CA HIS A 122 -7.17 -9.26 8.18
C HIS A 122 -5.74 -9.69 7.90
N GLN A 123 -4.92 -9.77 8.94
CA GLN A 123 -3.58 -10.34 8.89
C GLN A 123 -3.19 -10.97 10.22
N LYS A 124 -2.48 -12.10 10.17
CA LYS A 124 -2.05 -12.86 11.34
C LYS A 124 -0.72 -13.55 11.08
N ASP A 125 0.17 -13.50 12.06
CA ASP A 125 1.35 -14.37 12.07
C ASP A 125 0.94 -15.78 12.46
N VAL A 126 1.37 -16.76 11.66
CA VAL A 126 0.98 -18.15 11.78
C VAL A 126 2.19 -19.07 11.67
N LYS A 127 2.13 -20.18 12.40
CA LYS A 127 3.15 -21.22 12.37
C LYS A 127 2.75 -22.31 11.39
N CYS A 128 3.67 -22.70 10.51
CA CYS A 128 3.55 -23.80 9.55
C CYS A 128 2.41 -23.67 8.53
N PHE A 129 1.86 -22.48 8.26
CA PHE A 129 0.78 -22.37 7.26
C PHE A 129 1.24 -22.77 5.87
N ALA A 130 2.48 -22.43 5.49
CA ALA A 130 3.04 -22.85 4.22
C ALA A 130 3.08 -24.37 4.03
N ALA A 131 3.16 -25.15 5.12
CA ALA A 131 3.14 -26.62 5.05
C ALA A 131 1.77 -27.16 4.61
N LEU A 132 0.68 -26.44 4.91
CA LEU A 132 -0.68 -26.80 4.51
C LEU A 132 -0.93 -26.61 3.02
N VAL A 133 -0.13 -25.75 2.37
CA VAL A 133 -0.21 -25.44 0.94
C VAL A 133 1.10 -25.74 0.22
N LYS A 134 1.92 -26.65 0.77
CA LYS A 134 3.31 -26.90 0.32
C LYS A 134 3.40 -27.20 -1.17
N ASP A 135 2.44 -27.94 -1.71
CA ASP A 135 2.43 -28.38 -3.11
C ASP A 135 2.14 -27.23 -4.09
N GLN A 136 1.71 -26.08 -3.57
CA GLN A 136 1.47 -24.86 -4.35
C GLN A 136 2.49 -23.75 -4.08
N VAL A 137 3.35 -23.92 -3.08
CA VAL A 137 4.39 -22.95 -2.72
C VAL A 137 5.63 -23.22 -3.56
N LYS A 138 6.34 -22.16 -3.98
CA LYS A 138 7.58 -22.29 -4.76
C LYS A 138 8.59 -23.19 -4.04
N PRO A 139 9.24 -24.15 -4.74
CA PRO A 139 10.20 -25.07 -4.12
C PRO A 139 11.36 -24.37 -3.40
N GLU A 140 11.81 -23.20 -3.87
CA GLU A 140 12.88 -22.44 -3.20
C GLU A 140 12.50 -22.01 -1.77
N ARG A 141 11.21 -21.77 -1.50
CA ARG A 141 10.70 -21.38 -0.17
C ARG A 141 10.83 -22.52 0.83
N GLN A 142 10.65 -23.75 0.35
CA GLN A 142 10.67 -24.95 1.18
C GLN A 142 12.07 -25.23 1.74
N ARG A 143 13.12 -24.76 1.06
CA ARG A 143 14.52 -24.93 1.51
C ARG A 143 14.85 -24.11 2.76
N ASN A 144 14.12 -23.03 3.02
CA ASN A 144 14.34 -22.20 4.20
C ASN A 144 13.40 -22.62 5.32
N ASN A 145 13.85 -23.58 6.14
CA ASN A 145 13.06 -24.18 7.21
C ASN A 145 12.42 -23.16 8.17
N LEU A 146 13.06 -22.01 8.42
CA LEU A 146 12.53 -21.02 9.37
C LEU A 146 11.49 -20.12 8.74
N SER A 147 11.76 -19.55 7.57
CA SER A 147 10.77 -18.69 6.91
C SER A 147 9.57 -19.49 6.41
N PHE A 148 9.77 -20.76 6.05
CA PHE A 148 8.68 -21.68 5.75
C PHE A 148 7.81 -21.99 6.98
N ARG A 149 8.43 -22.08 8.17
CA ARG A 149 7.73 -22.37 9.44
C ARG A 149 7.03 -21.16 10.04
N TYR A 150 7.52 -19.94 9.82
CA TYR A 150 6.95 -18.72 10.39
C TYR A 150 6.52 -17.79 9.27
N ASN A 151 5.21 -17.72 9.06
CA ASN A 151 4.61 -16.95 7.97
C ASN A 151 3.71 -15.85 8.52
N ASN A 152 3.47 -14.84 7.70
CA ASN A 152 2.35 -13.93 7.89
C ASN A 152 1.30 -14.23 6.82
N VAL A 153 0.06 -14.46 7.23
CA VAL A 153 -1.06 -14.60 6.29
C VAL A 153 -1.89 -13.34 6.35
N SER A 154 -2.21 -12.79 5.19
CA SER A 154 -3.08 -11.63 5.07
C SER A 154 -4.14 -11.83 3.99
N PHE A 155 -5.34 -11.35 4.25
CA PHE A 155 -6.47 -11.42 3.33
C PHE A 155 -6.74 -10.05 2.73
N HIS A 156 -6.90 -10.03 1.41
CA HIS A 156 -6.98 -8.82 0.61
C HIS A 156 -8.22 -8.86 -0.27
N GLU A 157 -8.72 -7.67 -0.55
CA GLU A 157 -9.73 -7.45 -1.57
C GLU A 157 -9.28 -8.00 -2.92
N LYS A 158 -10.22 -8.68 -3.59
CA LYS A 158 -9.97 -9.25 -4.91
C LYS A 158 -10.23 -8.21 -5.99
N PHE A 159 -9.20 -7.99 -6.81
CA PHE A 159 -9.31 -7.29 -8.08
C PHE A 159 -9.33 -8.28 -9.25
N GLN A 160 -9.74 -7.83 -10.44
CA GLN A 160 -9.77 -8.69 -11.62
C GLN A 160 -8.36 -9.04 -12.10
N THR A 161 -7.49 -8.04 -12.23
CA THR A 161 -6.13 -8.20 -12.76
C THR A 161 -5.25 -6.99 -12.42
N SER A 162 -3.99 -6.97 -12.89
CA SER A 162 -3.12 -5.79 -12.84
C SER A 162 -3.35 -4.86 -14.04
N LEU A 163 -3.02 -3.58 -13.88
CA LEU A 163 -3.10 -2.58 -14.93
C LEU A 163 -2.23 -2.98 -16.13
N ARG A 164 -1.03 -3.55 -15.87
CA ARG A 164 -0.14 -4.11 -16.90
C ARG A 164 -0.90 -5.00 -17.91
N LEU A 165 -1.69 -5.93 -17.40
CA LEU A 165 -2.40 -6.91 -18.22
C LEU A 165 -3.65 -6.33 -18.91
N ARG A 166 -4.24 -5.27 -18.36
CA ARG A 166 -5.46 -4.64 -18.90
C ARG A 166 -5.18 -3.44 -19.82
N LEU A 167 -3.95 -2.92 -19.82
CA LEU A 167 -3.63 -1.61 -20.38
C LEU A 167 -4.08 -1.44 -21.83
N ARG A 168 -3.86 -2.45 -22.67
CA ARG A 168 -4.17 -2.41 -24.10
C ARG A 168 -5.67 -2.44 -24.42
N GLN A 169 -6.51 -2.80 -23.46
CA GLN A 169 -7.97 -2.82 -23.65
C GLN A 169 -8.67 -1.60 -23.07
N LEU A 170 -7.92 -0.64 -22.49
CA LEU A 170 -8.49 0.58 -21.96
C LEU A 170 -8.71 1.61 -23.07
N THR A 171 -9.86 2.28 -23.03
CA THR A 171 -10.08 3.48 -23.84
C THR A 171 -9.25 4.64 -23.31
N ASP A 172 -9.10 5.71 -24.10
CA ASP A 172 -8.34 6.89 -23.67
C ASP A 172 -8.95 7.56 -22.42
N ALA A 173 -10.28 7.59 -22.32
CA ALA A 173 -10.97 8.10 -21.13
C ALA A 173 -10.72 7.21 -19.90
N GLN A 174 -10.73 5.89 -20.06
CA GLN A 174 -10.40 4.95 -18.97
C GLN A 174 -8.93 5.06 -18.55
N LEU A 175 -8.04 5.29 -19.50
CA LEU A 175 -6.63 5.49 -19.24
C LEU A 175 -6.37 6.81 -18.50
N ALA A 176 -7.03 7.90 -18.88
CA ALA A 176 -6.97 9.17 -18.16
C ALA A 176 -7.49 9.03 -16.72
N ALA A 177 -8.60 8.31 -16.55
CA ALA A 177 -9.15 7.97 -15.23
C ALA A 177 -8.18 7.11 -14.41
N ALA A 178 -7.52 6.12 -15.04
CA ALA A 178 -6.52 5.28 -14.39
C ALA A 178 -5.34 6.09 -13.86
N VAL A 179 -4.78 6.97 -14.69
CA VAL A 179 -3.67 7.85 -14.28
C VAL A 179 -4.11 8.78 -13.15
N PHE A 180 -5.31 9.37 -13.25
CA PHE A 180 -5.85 10.23 -12.20
C PHE A 180 -5.98 9.48 -10.85
N GLN A 181 -6.58 8.29 -10.85
CA GLN A 181 -6.81 7.51 -9.61
C GLN A 181 -5.48 7.13 -8.91
N VAL A 182 -4.45 6.73 -9.68
CA VAL A 182 -3.12 6.40 -9.13
C VAL A 182 -2.43 7.63 -8.58
N VAL A 183 -2.41 8.74 -9.33
CA VAL A 183 -1.78 9.99 -8.88
C VAL A 183 -2.52 10.56 -7.66
N TYR A 184 -3.85 10.46 -7.62
CA TYR A 184 -4.65 10.82 -6.44
C TYR A 184 -4.28 9.98 -5.22
N ALA A 185 -4.13 8.66 -5.37
CA ALA A 185 -3.69 7.78 -4.28
C ALA A 185 -2.32 8.20 -3.70
N LEU A 186 -1.35 8.50 -4.58
CA LEU A 186 -0.04 8.98 -4.16
C LEU A 186 -0.11 10.36 -3.48
N ALA A 187 -0.92 11.28 -3.99
CA ALA A 187 -1.12 12.59 -3.38
C ALA A 187 -1.67 12.47 -1.96
N MET A 188 -2.64 11.58 -1.74
CA MET A 188 -3.20 11.32 -0.41
C MET A 188 -2.16 10.69 0.52
N MET A 189 -1.38 9.69 0.06
CA MET A 189 -0.30 9.12 0.87
C MET A 189 0.71 10.18 1.30
N GLN A 190 1.19 11.01 0.37
CA GLN A 190 2.18 12.04 0.66
C GLN A 190 1.65 13.21 1.49
N HIS A 191 0.34 13.47 1.44
CA HIS A 191 -0.30 14.47 2.28
C HIS A 191 -0.29 14.06 3.75
N TYR A 192 -0.58 12.79 4.07
CA TYR A 192 -0.63 12.31 5.46
C TYR A 192 0.68 11.71 5.97
N LEU A 193 1.51 11.20 5.06
CA LEU A 193 2.84 10.68 5.33
C LEU A 193 3.82 11.50 4.46
N PRO A 194 4.26 12.67 4.93
CA PRO A 194 5.24 13.47 4.23
C PRO A 194 6.44 12.64 3.82
N ASP A 195 6.94 12.85 2.60
CA ASP A 195 8.05 12.11 2.01
C ASP A 195 7.80 10.60 1.83
N PHE A 196 6.53 10.16 1.85
CA PHE A 196 6.17 8.81 1.46
C PHE A 196 6.67 8.51 0.04
N ARG A 197 7.29 7.34 -0.07
CA ARG A 197 7.68 6.68 -1.31
C ARG A 197 7.22 5.22 -1.29
N HIS A 198 6.62 4.77 -2.37
CA HIS A 198 6.29 3.36 -2.58
C HIS A 198 7.54 2.54 -2.96
N ASN A 199 8.47 3.14 -3.71
CA ASN A 199 9.73 2.59 -4.23
C ASN A 199 9.62 1.39 -5.19
N ASP A 200 8.40 0.92 -5.46
CA ASP A 200 8.14 -0.23 -6.34
C ASP A 200 6.78 -0.11 -7.04
N LEU A 201 6.38 1.12 -7.41
CA LEU A 201 5.09 1.37 -8.05
C LEU A 201 5.12 1.03 -9.56
N SER A 202 5.22 -0.26 -9.87
CA SER A 202 5.09 -0.78 -11.23
C SER A 202 3.62 -0.89 -11.67
N LEU A 203 3.39 -1.15 -12.96
CA LEU A 203 2.03 -1.42 -13.48
C LEU A 203 1.44 -2.73 -12.95
N ASP A 204 2.25 -3.63 -12.40
CA ASP A 204 1.81 -4.87 -11.77
C ASP A 204 1.30 -4.63 -10.34
N ASN A 205 1.80 -3.59 -9.68
CA ASN A 205 1.40 -3.15 -8.35
C ASN A 205 0.24 -2.13 -8.36
N VAL A 206 -0.41 -1.97 -9.52
CA VAL A 206 -1.67 -1.25 -9.67
C VAL A 206 -2.72 -2.25 -10.15
N LEU A 207 -3.67 -2.58 -9.28
CA LEU A 207 -4.75 -3.52 -9.60
C LEU A 207 -5.94 -2.78 -10.20
N ILE A 208 -6.68 -3.45 -11.09
CA ILE A 208 -7.83 -2.90 -11.81
C ILE A 208 -9.02 -3.85 -11.78
N THR A 209 -10.20 -3.26 -11.57
CA THR A 209 -11.49 -3.87 -11.80
C THR A 209 -12.27 -3.01 -12.79
N THR A 210 -12.78 -3.65 -13.84
CA THR A 210 -13.67 -3.06 -14.83
C THR A 210 -15.13 -3.45 -14.54
N TYR A 211 -16.05 -2.53 -14.79
CA TYR A 211 -17.49 -2.70 -14.56
C TYR A 211 -18.29 -1.85 -15.55
N ALA A 212 -19.61 -2.07 -15.61
CA ALA A 212 -20.49 -1.27 -16.43
C ALA A 212 -20.60 0.15 -15.86
N PRO A 213 -20.19 1.21 -16.60
CA PRO A 213 -20.28 2.58 -16.12
C PRO A 213 -21.74 2.98 -15.88
N THR A 214 -21.98 3.83 -14.90
CA THR A 214 -23.30 4.45 -14.67
C THR A 214 -23.37 5.80 -15.40
N PRO A 215 -24.20 5.97 -16.45
CA PRO A 215 -24.28 7.23 -17.20
C PRO A 215 -24.57 8.44 -16.30
N GLY A 216 -23.84 9.54 -16.51
CA GLY A 216 -23.97 10.78 -15.74
C GLY A 216 -23.45 10.73 -14.30
N ARG A 217 -23.04 9.56 -13.81
CA ARG A 217 -22.41 9.43 -12.48
C ARG A 217 -20.99 10.00 -12.52
N HIS A 218 -20.64 10.70 -11.47
CA HIS A 218 -19.29 11.20 -11.23
C HIS A 218 -18.81 10.80 -9.85
N PHE A 219 -17.51 10.59 -9.73
CA PHE A 219 -16.79 10.40 -8.50
C PHE A 219 -16.17 11.74 -8.08
N HIS A 220 -16.48 12.19 -6.86
CA HIS A 220 -15.94 13.42 -6.31
C HIS A 220 -14.67 13.14 -5.49
N TYR A 221 -13.61 13.89 -5.78
CA TYR A 221 -12.33 13.85 -5.10
C TYR A 221 -11.96 15.25 -4.61
N LYS A 222 -11.29 15.33 -3.47
CA LYS A 222 -10.79 16.58 -2.89
C LYS A 222 -9.29 16.48 -2.58
N VAL A 223 -8.54 17.53 -2.91
CA VAL A 223 -7.11 17.71 -2.58
C VAL A 223 -6.92 19.14 -2.11
N GLY A 224 -6.70 19.36 -0.81
CA GLY A 224 -6.75 20.71 -0.25
C GLY A 224 -8.11 21.34 -0.56
N GLU A 225 -8.14 22.54 -1.16
CA GLU A 225 -9.37 23.19 -1.59
C GLU A 225 -9.82 22.81 -3.02
N ALA A 226 -8.98 22.10 -3.78
CA ALA A 226 -9.33 21.69 -5.14
C ALA A 226 -10.32 20.51 -5.12
N SER A 227 -11.36 20.62 -5.93
CA SER A 227 -12.34 19.54 -6.17
C SER A 227 -12.21 19.01 -7.60
N TYR A 228 -12.43 17.70 -7.74
CA TYR A 228 -12.41 17.01 -9.01
C TYR A 228 -13.64 16.08 -9.13
N TRP A 229 -14.25 16.04 -10.31
CA TRP A 229 -15.40 15.22 -10.67
C TRP A 229 -15.00 14.30 -11.81
N LEU A 230 -14.54 13.09 -11.47
CA LEU A 230 -14.17 12.08 -12.46
C LEU A 230 -15.43 11.37 -12.96
N PRO A 231 -15.74 11.37 -14.26
CA PRO A 231 -16.87 10.60 -14.77
C PRO A 231 -16.69 9.10 -14.50
N ASP A 232 -17.79 8.40 -14.22
CA ASP A 232 -17.78 6.95 -14.12
C ASP A 232 -17.60 6.32 -15.51
N VAL A 233 -16.34 5.99 -15.83
CA VAL A 233 -15.94 5.35 -17.09
C VAL A 233 -15.75 3.83 -16.96
N GLY A 234 -16.26 3.23 -15.87
CA GLY A 234 -16.28 1.77 -15.70
C GLY A 234 -14.94 1.14 -15.31
N VAL A 235 -14.02 1.92 -14.71
CA VAL A 235 -12.76 1.40 -14.18
C VAL A 235 -12.51 1.89 -12.75
N PHE A 236 -12.01 0.99 -11.91
CA PHE A 236 -11.58 1.29 -10.55
C PHE A 236 -10.21 0.67 -10.31
N LEU A 237 -9.26 1.50 -9.88
CA LEU A 237 -7.88 1.11 -9.64
C LEU A 237 -7.52 1.20 -8.17
N ALA A 238 -6.57 0.35 -7.76
CA ALA A 238 -6.01 0.38 -6.42
C ALA A 238 -4.51 0.09 -6.43
N VAL A 239 -3.76 0.88 -5.65
CA VAL A 239 -2.33 0.64 -5.40
C VAL A 239 -2.17 -0.46 -4.34
N THR A 240 -1.18 -1.33 -4.55
CA THR A 240 -0.84 -2.44 -3.65
C THR A 240 0.67 -2.63 -3.54
N ASP A 241 1.08 -3.56 -2.68
CA ASP A 241 2.47 -4.04 -2.54
C ASP A 241 3.48 -3.08 -1.89
N PHE A 242 3.18 -2.69 -0.65
CA PHE A 242 3.99 -1.78 0.14
C PHE A 242 5.25 -2.42 0.81
N ASP A 243 5.74 -3.56 0.31
CA ASP A 243 6.89 -4.28 0.89
C ASP A 243 8.15 -3.41 0.91
N LEU A 244 8.30 -2.51 -0.07
CA LEU A 244 9.40 -1.56 -0.23
C LEU A 244 8.99 -0.12 0.06
N ALA A 245 7.81 0.11 0.63
CA ALA A 245 7.39 1.45 0.96
C ALA A 245 8.22 2.05 2.10
N HIS A 246 8.39 3.36 2.07
CA HIS A 246 9.12 4.12 3.06
C HIS A 246 8.51 5.50 3.25
N ALA A 247 8.49 5.95 4.49
CA ALA A 247 8.24 7.32 4.89
C ALA A 247 9.09 7.56 6.15
N PRO A 248 9.62 8.78 6.36
CA PRO A 248 10.09 9.20 7.66
C PRO A 248 9.02 8.91 8.73
N VAL A 249 9.46 8.68 9.97
CA VAL A 249 8.52 8.41 11.07
C VAL A 249 7.57 9.59 11.22
N CYS A 250 6.29 9.40 10.90
CA CYS A 250 5.23 10.36 11.19
C CYS A 250 4.45 9.84 12.40
N VAL A 251 4.15 10.69 13.37
CA VAL A 251 3.22 10.33 14.45
C VAL A 251 1.84 10.75 13.98
N VAL A 252 0.96 9.79 13.69
CA VAL A 252 -0.45 10.09 13.44
C VAL A 252 -1.13 10.18 14.79
N PRO A 253 -1.68 11.33 15.18
CA PRO A 253 -2.39 11.45 16.44
C PRO A 253 -3.60 10.52 16.42
N THR A 254 -3.79 9.84 17.54
CA THR A 254 -4.93 8.98 17.82
C THR A 254 -5.85 9.74 18.76
N GLY A 255 -7.16 9.49 18.71
CA GLY A 255 -8.14 10.19 19.56
C GLY A 255 -7.93 10.03 21.08
N ASP A 256 -6.94 9.26 21.51
CA ASP A 256 -6.46 9.17 22.89
C ASP A 256 -5.32 10.15 23.21
N GLY A 257 -4.95 11.04 22.28
CA GLY A 257 -3.91 12.07 22.43
C GLY A 257 -2.48 11.54 22.41
N LYS A 258 -2.25 10.23 22.31
CA LYS A 258 -0.90 9.64 22.39
C LYS A 258 -0.17 9.61 21.06
N GLY A 259 -0.94 9.61 19.97
CA GLY A 259 -0.42 9.41 18.63
C GLY A 259 0.23 8.05 18.45
N LYS A 260 -0.14 7.39 17.35
CA LYS A 260 0.52 6.16 16.94
C LYS A 260 1.60 6.53 15.92
N PRO A 261 2.86 6.14 16.12
CA PRO A 261 3.88 6.33 15.09
C PRO A 261 3.52 5.48 13.88
N TYR A 262 3.21 6.14 12.76
CA TYR A 262 3.16 5.58 11.42
C TYR A 262 4.33 6.12 10.63
N GLY A 263 5.39 5.35 10.59
CA GLY A 263 6.44 5.53 9.61
C GLY A 263 7.51 4.50 9.92
N LEU A 264 7.82 3.74 8.89
CA LEU A 264 8.59 2.52 9.03
C LEU A 264 9.78 2.71 8.13
N ARG A 265 10.91 2.95 8.79
CA ARG A 265 12.21 2.76 8.14
C ARG A 265 12.29 1.30 7.76
N ASN A 266 12.15 1.05 6.46
CA ASN A 266 12.43 -0.25 5.88
C ASN A 266 13.95 -0.47 5.89
N GLN A 267 14.43 -1.43 6.69
CA GLN A 267 15.88 -1.69 6.81
C GLN A 267 16.52 -2.10 5.49
N LEU A 268 15.79 -2.79 4.61
CA LEU A 268 16.33 -3.24 3.34
C LEU A 268 16.72 -2.06 2.45
N ILE A 269 15.95 -0.99 2.53
CA ILE A 269 16.19 0.21 1.73
C ILE A 269 17.26 1.09 2.38
N ALA A 270 17.29 1.16 3.71
CA ALA A 270 18.27 1.97 4.43
C ALA A 270 19.71 1.42 4.38
N LYS A 271 19.89 0.13 4.09
CA LYS A 271 21.20 -0.55 4.17
C LYS A 271 21.81 -0.92 2.82
N ASP A 272 21.28 -0.42 1.71
CA ASP A 272 21.78 -0.73 0.35
C ASP A 272 21.91 -2.25 0.11
N GLN A 273 21.09 -3.07 0.79
CA GLN A 273 21.14 -4.53 0.72
C GLN A 273 20.57 -5.08 -0.60
N PHE A 274 20.25 -4.20 -1.55
CA PHE A 274 19.89 -4.53 -2.93
C PHE A 274 21.11 -4.75 -3.83
N GLY A 275 22.27 -5.07 -3.24
CA GLY A 275 23.54 -5.31 -3.92
C GLY A 275 23.38 -5.83 -5.35
N ASN A 276 24.03 -5.14 -6.28
CA ASN A 276 24.18 -5.45 -7.71
C ASN A 276 22.97 -5.29 -8.65
N HIS A 277 21.80 -4.82 -8.19
CA HIS A 277 20.82 -4.30 -9.15
C HIS A 277 21.18 -2.86 -9.48
N GLY A 278 21.39 -2.51 -10.76
CA GLY A 278 21.74 -1.15 -11.21
C GLY A 278 20.77 -0.03 -10.76
N ASP A 279 19.60 -0.40 -10.22
CA ASP A 279 18.61 0.50 -9.60
C ASP A 279 18.79 0.69 -8.07
N ALA A 280 19.81 0.08 -7.42
CA ALA A 280 20.02 0.16 -5.97
C ALA A 280 20.34 1.58 -5.49
N GLN A 281 21.17 2.33 -6.23
CA GLN A 281 21.42 3.76 -5.98
C GLN A 281 20.12 4.59 -6.02
N ALA A 282 19.09 4.15 -6.75
CA ALA A 282 17.79 4.83 -6.81
C ALA A 282 16.91 4.72 -5.61
N ARG A 283 17.09 3.60 -4.94
CA ARG A 283 16.34 3.23 -3.77
C ARG A 283 17.04 3.75 -2.53
N ASN A 284 18.29 4.20 -2.60
CA ASN A 284 18.96 4.84 -1.49
C ASN A 284 18.23 6.14 -1.10
N ILE A 285 17.53 6.10 0.03
CA ILE A 285 16.71 7.21 0.57
C ILE A 285 17.53 8.10 1.52
N ASN A 286 18.81 7.78 1.75
CA ASN A 286 19.65 8.59 2.62
C ASN A 286 20.00 9.90 1.90
N GLY A 287 19.26 10.96 2.20
CA GLY A 287 19.52 12.33 1.75
C GLY A 287 18.65 12.82 0.58
N THR A 288 17.95 11.93 -0.13
CA THR A 288 17.18 12.31 -1.34
C THR A 288 15.67 12.30 -1.08
N VAL A 289 15.12 13.50 -0.84
CA VAL A 289 13.66 13.74 -0.80
C VAL A 289 13.13 13.77 -2.23
N ASN A 290 12.90 12.61 -2.84
CA ASN A 290 12.32 12.51 -4.18
C ASN A 290 10.83 12.14 -4.12
N ARG A 291 9.98 13.13 -3.81
CA ARG A 291 8.51 12.98 -3.79
C ARG A 291 7.90 12.68 -5.17
N SER A 292 8.66 12.92 -6.23
CA SER A 292 8.25 12.67 -7.61
C SER A 292 8.64 11.28 -8.12
N PHE A 293 9.34 10.45 -7.33
CA PHE A 293 9.89 9.18 -7.79
C PHE A 293 8.81 8.21 -8.27
N ASP A 294 7.82 7.91 -7.42
CA ASP A 294 6.80 6.92 -7.75
C ASP A 294 5.90 7.38 -8.88
N THR A 295 5.52 8.66 -8.90
CA THR A 295 4.74 9.25 -10.01
C THR A 295 5.49 9.07 -11.32
N TYR A 296 6.76 9.45 -11.37
CA TYR A 296 7.56 9.31 -12.58
C TYR A 296 7.72 7.86 -12.99
N TYR A 297 8.09 6.98 -12.05
CA TYR A 297 8.31 5.58 -12.37
C TYR A 297 7.04 4.94 -12.95
N PHE A 298 5.89 5.23 -12.35
CA PHE A 298 4.59 4.81 -12.87
C PHE A 298 4.33 5.33 -14.28
N LEU A 299 4.46 6.64 -14.51
CA LEU A 299 4.19 7.27 -15.81
C LEU A 299 5.17 6.81 -16.90
N TYR A 300 6.44 6.63 -16.54
CA TYR A 300 7.47 6.09 -17.42
C TYR A 300 7.13 4.66 -17.86
N ARG A 301 6.82 3.77 -16.91
CA ARG A 301 6.40 2.39 -17.22
C ARG A 301 5.10 2.36 -18.03
N LEU A 302 4.18 3.28 -17.76
CA LEU A 302 2.95 3.43 -18.53
C LEU A 302 3.26 3.80 -19.99
N ARG A 303 4.11 4.79 -20.22
CA ARG A 303 4.56 5.21 -21.55
C ARG A 303 5.22 4.04 -22.30
N GLU A 304 6.16 3.34 -21.67
CA GLU A 304 6.83 2.17 -22.27
C GLU A 304 5.81 1.09 -22.68
N ALA A 305 4.83 0.82 -21.82
CA ALA A 305 3.85 -0.24 -22.05
C ALA A 305 2.81 0.13 -23.13
N LEU A 306 2.48 1.40 -23.29
CA LEU A 306 1.61 1.90 -24.37
C LEU A 306 2.31 1.84 -25.73
N GLY A 307 3.63 2.04 -25.75
CA GLY A 307 4.45 2.04 -26.98
C GLY A 307 4.02 3.11 -27.99
N SER A 308 4.35 2.91 -29.27
CA SER A 308 3.96 3.81 -30.37
C SER A 308 2.52 3.64 -30.85
N ARG A 309 1.82 2.60 -30.39
CA ARG A 309 0.50 2.20 -30.92
C ARG A 309 -0.66 2.99 -30.33
N HIS A 310 -0.48 3.60 -29.16
CA HIS A 310 -1.48 4.50 -28.60
C HIS A 310 -1.15 5.94 -28.98
N GLN A 311 -2.05 6.57 -29.74
CA GLN A 311 -1.98 8.00 -30.10
C GLN A 311 -3.04 8.84 -29.37
N GLY A 312 -3.66 8.27 -28.33
CA GLY A 312 -4.66 8.93 -27.50
C GLY A 312 -4.12 10.17 -26.77
N SER A 313 -5.01 10.94 -26.14
CA SER A 313 -4.64 12.14 -25.41
C SER A 313 -3.63 11.85 -24.29
N VAL A 314 -3.76 10.72 -23.59
CA VAL A 314 -2.81 10.35 -22.52
C VAL A 314 -1.44 10.01 -23.09
N ALA A 315 -1.38 9.25 -24.18
CA ALA A 315 -0.10 8.90 -24.81
C ALA A 315 0.61 10.14 -25.37
N ARG A 316 -0.12 11.05 -26.00
CA ARG A 316 0.40 12.35 -26.45
C ARG A 316 0.86 13.22 -25.28
N TRP A 317 0.08 13.27 -24.20
CA TRP A 317 0.44 13.98 -22.98
C TRP A 317 1.73 13.42 -22.36
N LEU A 318 1.87 12.09 -22.25
CA LEU A 318 3.10 11.42 -21.80
C LEU A 318 4.28 11.71 -22.72
N ALA A 319 4.08 11.69 -24.04
CA ALA A 319 5.14 11.96 -25.01
C ALA A 319 5.64 13.41 -24.97
N ALA A 320 4.75 14.37 -24.66
CA ALA A 320 5.08 15.79 -24.54
C ALA A 320 5.79 16.15 -23.23
N HIS A 321 5.82 15.26 -22.24
CA HIS A 321 6.56 15.50 -21.00
C HIS A 321 8.01 15.05 -21.17
N ASP A 322 8.89 15.99 -21.56
CA ASP A 322 10.34 15.77 -21.76
C ASP A 322 11.02 15.05 -20.60
N VAL A 323 10.50 15.21 -19.38
CA VAL A 323 11.00 14.52 -18.19
C VAL A 323 10.98 13.01 -18.37
N LEU A 324 10.00 12.45 -19.08
CA LEU A 324 9.90 11.01 -19.38
C LEU A 324 10.82 10.57 -20.53
N ALA A 325 11.43 11.49 -21.27
CA ALA A 325 12.42 11.22 -22.32
C ALA A 325 13.87 11.22 -21.77
N ALA A 326 14.06 11.65 -20.52
CA ALA A 326 15.37 11.70 -19.89
C ALA A 326 15.89 10.30 -19.53
N ASP A 327 17.22 10.19 -19.47
CA ASP A 327 17.94 9.02 -19.00
C ASP A 327 17.46 8.61 -17.59
N LYS A 328 16.97 7.36 -17.47
CA LYS A 328 16.43 6.76 -16.24
C LYS A 328 17.38 6.94 -15.06
N THR A 329 18.70 6.92 -15.30
CA THR A 329 19.73 7.05 -14.25
C THR A 329 19.80 8.47 -13.66
N LYS A 330 19.50 9.52 -14.44
CA LYS A 330 19.53 10.92 -13.97
C LYS A 330 18.33 11.27 -13.10
N TYR A 331 17.19 10.64 -13.34
CA TYR A 331 15.94 10.96 -12.64
C TYR A 331 15.96 10.59 -11.15
N ILE A 332 16.69 9.52 -10.87
CA ILE A 332 16.83 8.91 -9.57
C ILE A 332 17.31 9.92 -8.50
N ALA A 333 18.27 10.78 -8.86
CA ALA A 333 18.90 11.71 -7.94
C ALA A 333 18.22 13.09 -7.85
N LYS A 334 17.33 13.43 -8.79
CA LYS A 334 16.75 14.78 -8.91
C LYS A 334 15.25 14.76 -8.62
N ALA A 335 14.79 15.67 -7.77
CA ALA A 335 13.36 15.90 -7.58
C ALA A 335 12.79 16.74 -8.73
N TYR A 336 11.59 16.40 -9.19
CA TYR A 336 10.87 17.13 -10.23
C TYR A 336 9.54 17.63 -9.63
N PRO A 337 9.50 18.87 -9.13
CA PRO A 337 8.31 19.40 -8.47
C PRO A 337 7.04 19.32 -9.31
N THR A 338 7.16 19.41 -10.65
CA THR A 338 6.04 19.27 -11.59
C THR A 338 5.39 17.88 -11.57
N LEU A 339 6.13 16.86 -11.15
CA LEU A 339 5.67 15.47 -11.00
C LEU A 339 5.31 15.13 -9.56
N TYR A 340 5.29 16.10 -8.65
CA TYR A 340 4.68 15.88 -7.34
C TYR A 340 3.19 15.61 -7.55
N PRO A 341 2.63 14.52 -6.99
CA PRO A 341 1.25 14.13 -7.23
C PRO A 341 0.23 15.28 -7.11
N ALA A 342 0.32 16.08 -6.04
CA ALA A 342 -0.57 17.23 -5.84
C ALA A 342 -0.39 18.33 -6.90
N VAL A 343 0.85 18.61 -7.31
CA VAL A 343 1.17 19.59 -8.36
C VAL A 343 0.66 19.09 -9.72
N MET A 344 0.83 17.79 -9.99
CA MET A 344 0.37 17.17 -11.22
C MET A 344 -1.16 17.18 -11.32
N LEU A 345 -1.87 16.85 -10.24
CA LEU A 345 -3.33 17.00 -10.16
C LEU A 345 -3.76 18.45 -10.38
N ALA A 346 -2.94 19.41 -9.98
CA ALA A 346 -3.27 20.82 -10.13
C ALA A 346 -3.03 21.36 -11.56
N ASN A 347 -2.00 20.86 -12.25
CA ASN A 347 -1.48 21.54 -13.44
C ASN A 347 -1.56 20.71 -14.72
N ALA A 348 -1.66 19.38 -14.63
CA ALA A 348 -1.64 18.55 -15.83
C ALA A 348 -2.90 18.75 -16.68
N ALA A 349 -2.70 19.06 -17.97
CA ALA A 349 -3.76 19.29 -18.94
C ALA A 349 -4.77 18.12 -19.00
N VAL A 350 -4.28 16.88 -18.88
CA VAL A 350 -5.09 15.64 -18.90
C VAL A 350 -6.12 15.58 -17.76
N PHE A 351 -5.95 16.35 -16.69
CA PHE A 351 -6.88 16.39 -15.56
C PHE A 351 -7.78 17.62 -15.53
N GLN A 352 -7.56 18.61 -16.39
CA GLN A 352 -8.41 19.82 -16.44
C GLN A 352 -9.89 19.48 -16.70
N PRO A 353 -10.25 18.51 -17.57
CA PRO A 353 -11.65 18.11 -17.74
C PRO A 353 -12.33 17.63 -16.44
N PHE A 354 -11.56 17.12 -15.47
CA PHE A 354 -12.09 16.64 -14.20
C PHE A 354 -12.34 17.76 -13.19
N ARG A 355 -11.96 19.02 -13.47
CA ARG A 355 -12.16 20.16 -12.57
C ARG A 355 -13.47 20.90 -12.78
N ALA A 356 -14.17 20.63 -13.88
CA ALA A 356 -15.48 21.21 -14.10
C ALA A 356 -16.51 20.47 -13.23
N LYS A 357 -17.27 21.23 -12.42
CA LYS A 357 -18.46 20.67 -11.77
C LYS A 357 -19.47 20.33 -12.87
N PRO A 358 -20.06 19.12 -12.88
CA PRO A 358 -21.06 18.77 -13.89
C PRO A 358 -22.24 19.75 -13.83
N ALA A 359 -22.70 20.21 -15.00
CA ALA A 359 -23.72 21.25 -15.15
C ALA A 359 -25.08 20.87 -14.54
N THR A 360 -25.38 19.58 -14.47
CA THR A 360 -26.62 19.06 -13.90
C THR A 360 -26.28 18.10 -12.77
N PRO A 361 -26.73 18.34 -11.52
CA PRO A 361 -26.62 17.34 -10.48
C PRO A 361 -27.44 16.12 -10.93
N SER A 362 -26.78 14.99 -11.19
CA SER A 362 -27.47 13.73 -11.39
C SER A 362 -28.43 13.51 -10.22
N LYS A 363 -29.70 13.19 -10.48
CA LYS A 363 -30.67 12.83 -9.43
C LYS A 363 -30.20 11.62 -8.57
N ALA A 364 -29.16 10.90 -9.02
CA ALA A 364 -28.51 9.82 -8.29
C ALA A 364 -27.14 10.22 -7.68
N ALA A 365 -26.75 11.50 -7.73
CA ALA A 365 -25.52 11.97 -7.10
C ALA A 365 -25.72 12.06 -5.59
N ALA A 366 -25.40 10.97 -4.87
CA ALA A 366 -25.11 11.04 -3.45
C ALA A 366 -23.99 12.09 -3.26
N THR A 367 -24.38 13.29 -2.83
CA THR A 367 -23.47 14.41 -2.63
C THR A 367 -22.73 14.14 -1.32
N TYR A 368 -21.52 13.62 -1.42
CA TYR A 368 -20.70 13.29 -0.27
C TYR A 368 -19.75 14.46 0.02
N GLN A 369 -19.85 15.05 1.20
CA GLN A 369 -18.81 15.91 1.73
C GLN A 369 -17.80 15.03 2.48
N PRO A 370 -16.51 15.02 2.10
CA PRO A 370 -15.51 14.31 2.87
C PRO A 370 -15.55 14.77 4.31
N ALA A 371 -15.75 13.82 5.22
CA ALA A 371 -15.66 14.11 6.63
C ALA A 371 -14.29 14.77 6.87
N PRO A 372 -14.24 15.95 7.54
CA PRO A 372 -12.97 16.51 7.93
C PRO A 372 -12.23 15.43 8.73
N LEU A 373 -10.97 15.16 8.39
CA LEU A 373 -10.20 14.23 9.21
C LEU A 373 -10.22 14.70 10.65
N PRO A 374 -10.19 13.76 11.61
CA PRO A 374 -10.03 14.10 13.02
C PRO A 374 -8.89 15.10 13.17
N ALA A 375 -9.11 16.16 13.96
CA ALA A 375 -8.18 17.28 14.12
C ALA A 375 -6.74 16.80 14.40
N GLU A 376 -6.64 15.68 15.11
CA GLU A 376 -5.49 14.79 15.24
C GLU A 376 -4.59 14.70 13.99
N LEU A 377 -5.10 14.34 12.82
CA LEU A 377 -4.29 14.15 11.61
C LEU A 377 -3.80 15.45 10.96
N ARG A 378 -4.34 16.61 11.35
CA ARG A 378 -3.96 17.92 10.78
C ARG A 378 -2.69 18.48 11.42
N THR A 379 -2.46 18.17 12.69
CA THR A 379 -1.33 18.71 13.46
C THR A 379 0.00 18.00 13.17
N SER A 380 0.00 16.74 12.72
CA SER A 380 1.25 15.99 12.48
C SER A 380 1.98 16.34 11.19
N ALA A 381 1.25 16.68 10.12
CA ALA A 381 1.85 17.11 8.86
C ALA A 381 2.63 18.43 9.00
N ALA A 382 2.17 19.33 9.89
CA ALA A 382 2.88 20.58 10.21
C ALA A 382 4.09 20.33 11.14
N ALA A 383 3.95 19.48 12.15
CA ALA A 383 5.02 19.19 13.11
C ALA A 383 6.22 18.44 12.49
N CYS A 384 5.98 17.54 11.52
CA CYS A 384 7.05 16.81 10.81
C CYS A 384 7.89 17.71 9.89
N ALA A 385 7.34 18.84 9.39
CA ALA A 385 8.07 19.78 8.56
C ALA A 385 9.05 20.66 9.36
N THR A 386 8.80 20.85 10.66
CA THR A 386 9.59 21.73 11.54
C THR A 386 10.63 21.00 12.39
N SER A 387 10.61 19.66 12.47
CA SER A 387 11.44 18.89 13.41
C SER A 387 12.82 18.46 12.88
N SER A 388 13.29 18.97 11.74
CA SER A 388 14.63 18.64 11.19
C SER A 388 15.80 19.34 11.89
N SER A 389 15.55 20.14 12.93
CA SER A 389 16.61 20.82 13.70
C SER A 389 16.29 20.95 15.19
N SER A 390 16.20 19.85 15.94
CA SER A 390 16.52 19.94 17.39
C SER A 390 16.98 18.62 17.97
N SER A 391 18.11 18.67 18.67
CA SER A 391 18.68 17.60 19.48
C SER A 391 17.82 17.35 20.71
N MET A 392 17.22 16.16 20.83
CA MET A 392 16.47 15.76 22.01
C MET A 392 17.40 15.34 23.16
N LYS A 393 17.39 16.13 24.23
CA LYS A 393 17.77 15.70 25.59
C LYS A 393 16.72 14.73 26.13
N LYS A 394 17.17 13.73 26.88
CA LYS A 394 16.33 12.73 27.54
C LYS A 394 15.82 13.29 28.86
N ASP A 395 14.52 13.19 29.09
CA ASP A 395 13.97 13.15 30.45
C ASP A 395 13.13 11.89 30.63
N ALA A 396 13.36 11.24 31.77
CA ALA A 396 12.71 10.03 32.22
C ALA A 396 11.77 10.38 33.37
N THR A 397 10.56 9.84 33.35
CA THR A 397 9.91 9.08 34.45
C THR A 397 8.40 9.12 34.31
N GLN A 398 7.77 7.95 34.09
CA GLN A 398 6.47 7.58 34.65
C GLN A 398 6.23 6.07 34.44
N PRO A 399 5.65 5.35 35.43
CA PRO A 399 5.46 3.91 35.34
C PRO A 399 4.16 3.55 34.61
N PRO A 400 4.11 2.47 33.79
CA PRO A 400 2.88 2.06 33.13
C PRO A 400 2.04 1.11 34.00
N ARG A 401 0.72 1.39 34.01
CA ARG A 401 -0.35 0.52 34.52
C ARG A 401 -0.42 -0.83 33.79
N LYS A 402 -0.84 -1.87 34.52
CA LYS A 402 -1.02 -3.25 34.05
C LYS A 402 -2.11 -3.34 32.98
N VAL A 403 -1.78 -4.00 31.87
CA VAL A 403 -2.73 -4.50 30.87
C VAL A 403 -2.47 -6.00 30.71
N THR A 404 -3.53 -6.80 30.81
CA THR A 404 -3.50 -8.26 30.67
C THR A 404 -3.55 -8.60 29.18
N MET A 405 -2.54 -9.31 28.66
CA MET A 405 -2.54 -9.87 27.29
C MET A 405 -2.51 -11.39 27.37
N GLN A 406 -3.44 -12.02 26.65
CA GLN A 406 -3.49 -13.47 26.43
C GLN A 406 -2.30 -13.92 25.58
N SER A 407 -1.66 -14.98 26.04
CA SER A 407 -0.46 -15.62 25.49
C SER A 407 -0.78 -16.53 24.31
N VAL A 408 -0.04 -16.40 23.20
CA VAL A 408 0.17 -17.50 22.25
C VAL A 408 1.47 -18.18 22.64
N VAL A 409 1.35 -19.43 23.07
CA VAL A 409 2.41 -20.28 23.60
C VAL A 409 3.32 -20.76 22.45
N LEU A 410 4.61 -20.46 22.52
CA LEU A 410 5.63 -21.22 21.79
C LEU A 410 5.89 -22.50 22.59
N GLY A 411 5.11 -23.55 22.32
CA GLY A 411 5.37 -24.89 22.82
C GLY A 411 6.66 -25.44 22.23
N HIS A 412 7.55 -25.88 23.12
CA HIS A 412 8.77 -26.62 22.82
C HIS A 412 8.43 -27.98 22.19
#